data_AF-A0A952BDA2-F1
#
_entry.id   AF-A0A952BDA2-F1
#
_cell.length_a   1.000
_cell.length_b   1.000
_cell.length_c   1.000
_cell.angle_alpha   90.00
_cell.angle_beta   90.00
_cell.angle_gamma   90.00
#
_symmetry.space_group_name_H-M   'P 1'
#
loop_
_entity.id
_entity.type
_entity.pdbx_description
1 polymer ?
#
loop_
_entity_poly.entity_id
_entity_poly.type
_entity_poly.pdbx_seq_one_letter_code
_entity_poly.pdbx_strand_id
1 'polypeptide(L)'
;MTDNKAIKEFVRNTLGCNCPEEVFQYIDCRTLVNIDENIVPVYEINIGNRLLVFAAAIDEVDSLKSILSKLVSAGIKKRDEKKFNRFRLVLLSAGDIDIAQQASEIFSSLTTDEKVHLHMINKDDFPLNLDHPK
;
A
#
# COMPACT_ATOMS: atom_id res chain seq x y z
N MET A 1 -7.52 16.48 -7.82
CA MET A 1 -6.10 16.81 -7.65
C MET A 1 -5.67 16.11 -6.39
N THR A 2 -4.70 15.19 -6.50
CA THR A 2 -4.10 14.54 -5.33
C THR A 2 -3.44 15.62 -4.47
N ASP A 3 -3.77 15.68 -3.19
CA ASP A 3 -3.09 16.61 -2.29
C ASP A 3 -1.71 16.03 -1.93
N ASN A 4 -0.67 16.51 -2.62
CA ASN A 4 0.71 16.10 -2.39
C ASN A 4 1.15 16.33 -0.94
N LYS A 5 0.55 17.31 -0.22
CA LYS A 5 0.83 17.54 1.19
C LYS A 5 0.28 16.39 2.04
N ALA A 6 -0.96 15.95 1.79
CA ALA A 6 -1.57 14.84 2.50
C ALA A 6 -0.80 13.52 2.29
N ILE A 7 -0.36 13.23 1.05
CA ILE A 7 0.47 12.05 0.76
C ILE A 7 1.82 12.13 1.47
N LYS A 8 2.45 13.30 1.49
CA LYS A 8 3.72 13.51 2.20
C LYS A 8 3.58 13.29 3.70
N GLU A 9 2.54 13.85 4.31
CA GLU A 9 2.25 13.67 5.74
C GLU A 9 1.97 12.20 6.06
N PHE A 10 1.15 11.52 5.25
CA PHE A 10 0.90 10.09 5.35
C PHE A 10 2.19 9.26 5.31
N VAL A 11 3.07 9.53 4.34
CA VAL A 11 4.31 8.76 4.17
C VAL A 11 5.30 8.99 5.30
N ARG A 12 5.41 10.22 5.81
CA ARG A 12 6.34 10.57 6.90
C ARG A 12 5.80 10.13 8.26
N ASN A 13 4.55 10.47 8.56
CA ASN A 13 3.99 10.35 9.89
C ASN A 13 3.35 8.97 10.12
N THR A 14 2.69 8.42 9.10
CA THR A 14 1.97 7.14 9.22
C THR A 14 2.87 5.96 8.83
N LEU A 15 3.54 6.06 7.68
CA LEU A 15 4.42 4.98 7.24
C LEU A 15 5.83 5.08 7.84
N GLY A 16 6.21 6.21 8.44
CA GLY A 16 7.55 6.40 9.00
C GLY A 16 8.68 6.43 7.96
N CYS A 17 8.45 6.96 6.75
CA CYS A 17 9.56 7.21 5.80
C CYS A 17 10.23 8.54 6.08
N ASN A 18 11.55 8.53 6.30
CA ASN A 18 12.38 9.74 6.33
C ASN A 18 12.86 10.16 4.94
N CYS A 19 11.97 10.07 3.95
CA CYS A 19 12.24 10.41 2.57
C CYS A 19 12.62 11.92 2.45
N PRO A 20 13.71 12.28 1.73
CA PRO A 20 14.09 13.68 1.55
C PRO A 20 13.06 14.44 0.72
N GLU A 21 13.06 15.78 0.82
CA GLU A 21 12.03 16.62 0.20
C GLU A 21 11.95 16.46 -1.33
N GLU A 22 13.11 16.31 -1.98
CA GLU A 22 13.24 16.06 -3.41
C GLU A 22 12.44 14.83 -3.90
N VAL A 23 12.24 13.81 -3.05
CA VAL A 23 11.49 12.60 -3.41
C VAL A 23 10.00 12.91 -3.57
N PHE A 24 9.48 13.92 -2.88
CA PHE A 24 8.08 14.34 -2.96
C PHE A 24 7.81 15.34 -4.10
N GLN A 25 8.83 15.77 -4.86
CA GLN A 25 8.63 16.62 -6.04
C GLN A 25 7.87 15.88 -7.15
N TYR A 26 7.88 14.55 -7.13
CA TYR A 26 7.13 13.71 -8.04
C TYR A 26 6.29 12.72 -7.26
N ILE A 27 4.97 12.86 -7.35
CA ILE A 27 3.99 11.93 -6.79
C ILE A 27 3.02 11.58 -7.91
N ASP A 28 2.91 10.29 -8.21
CA ASP A 28 1.94 9.76 -9.15
C ASP A 28 1.03 8.77 -8.43
N CYS A 29 -0.28 9.00 -8.52
CA CYS A 29 -1.29 8.19 -7.86
C CYS A 29 -2.24 7.63 -8.92
N ARG A 30 -2.44 6.33 -8.89
CA ARG A 30 -3.39 5.65 -9.78
C ARG A 30 -4.15 4.56 -9.05
N THR A 31 -5.39 4.37 -9.45
CA THR A 31 -6.19 3.23 -9.00
C THR A 31 -6.00 2.10 -9.98
N LEU A 32 -5.51 0.97 -9.49
CA LEU A 32 -5.48 -0.29 -10.21
C LEU A 32 -6.82 -0.98 -9.98
N VAL A 33 -7.69 -0.90 -10.97
CA VAL A 33 -8.85 -1.78 -11.11
C VAL A 33 -8.36 -3.05 -11.83
N ASN A 34 -8.70 -4.23 -11.30
CA ASN A 34 -8.41 -5.56 -11.88
C ASN A 34 -7.03 -6.18 -11.55
N ILE A 35 -6.60 -6.17 -10.28
CA ILE A 35 -5.53 -7.13 -9.87
C ILE A 35 -6.08 -8.57 -9.82
N ASP A 36 -7.39 -8.72 -9.61
CA ASP A 36 -8.17 -9.97 -9.75
C ASP A 36 -9.68 -9.61 -9.77
N GLU A 37 -10.54 -10.53 -10.18
CA GLU A 37 -12.00 -10.37 -10.31
C GLU A 37 -12.67 -10.14 -8.94
N ASN A 38 -12.00 -10.58 -7.86
CA ASN A 38 -12.44 -10.46 -6.48
C ASN A 38 -11.64 -9.43 -5.66
N ILE A 39 -10.81 -8.59 -6.28
CA ILE A 39 -9.96 -7.64 -5.56
C ILE A 39 -10.55 -6.23 -5.57
N VAL A 40 -10.70 -5.70 -4.35
CA VAL A 40 -10.92 -4.29 -4.02
C VAL A 40 -9.97 -3.34 -4.78
N PRO A 41 -10.38 -2.08 -5.04
CA PRO A 41 -9.50 -1.12 -5.70
C PRO A 41 -8.16 -0.99 -4.96
N VAL A 42 -7.06 -1.10 -5.71
CA VAL A 42 -5.71 -0.94 -5.17
C VAL A 42 -5.16 0.40 -5.61
N TYR A 43 -4.87 1.26 -4.64
CA TYR A 43 -4.19 2.51 -4.91
C TYR A 43 -2.70 2.26 -5.03
N GLU A 44 -2.15 2.57 -6.18
CA GLU A 44 -0.72 2.63 -6.38
C GLU A 44 -0.24 4.08 -6.30
N ILE A 45 0.76 4.29 -5.44
CA ILE A 45 1.39 5.59 -5.24
C ILE A 45 2.89 5.43 -5.51
N ASN A 46 3.37 6.13 -6.53
CA ASN A 46 4.77 6.28 -6.83
C ASN A 46 5.27 7.61 -6.25
N ILE A 47 6.31 7.55 -5.42
CA ILE A 47 6.90 8.72 -4.79
C ILE A 47 8.37 8.80 -5.21
N GLY A 48 8.68 9.79 -6.05
CA GLY A 48 10.00 10.11 -6.54
C GLY A 48 10.70 8.98 -7.30
N ASN A 49 9.97 8.00 -7.83
CA ASN A 49 10.50 6.76 -8.40
C ASN A 49 11.41 5.98 -7.42
N ARG A 50 11.26 6.21 -6.11
CA ARG A 50 12.06 5.58 -5.05
C ARG A 50 11.21 4.73 -4.12
N LEU A 51 10.01 5.19 -3.79
CA LEU A 51 9.09 4.48 -2.91
C LEU A 51 7.82 4.12 -3.69
N LEU A 52 7.53 2.82 -3.74
CA LEU A 52 6.27 2.28 -4.22
C LEU A 52 5.37 2.00 -3.01
N VAL A 53 4.14 2.50 -3.04
CA VAL A 53 3.13 2.16 -2.05
C VAL A 53 1.93 1.55 -2.77
N PHE A 54 1.50 0.38 -2.30
CA PHE A 54 0.18 -0.16 -2.61
C PHE A 54 -0.70 0.01 -1.39
N ALA A 55 -1.93 0.49 -1.58
CA ALA A 55 -2.94 0.54 -0.53
C ALA A 55 -4.21 -0.17 -1.00
N ALA A 56 -4.74 -1.07 -0.18
CA ALA A 56 -5.92 -1.87 -0.49
C ALA A 56 -6.85 -1.94 0.72
N ALA A 57 -8.15 -1.76 0.50
CA ALA A 57 -9.16 -1.94 1.53
C ALA A 57 -9.43 -3.42 1.77
N ILE A 58 -9.41 -3.88 3.02
CA ILE A 58 -9.76 -5.25 3.37
C ILE A 58 -10.88 -5.22 4.39
N ASP A 59 -12.01 -5.81 4.01
CA ASP A 59 -13.21 -5.87 4.84
C ASP A 59 -13.53 -7.29 5.34
N GLU A 60 -12.91 -8.32 4.76
CA GLU A 60 -13.19 -9.72 5.07
C GLU A 60 -11.92 -10.56 5.25
N VAL A 61 -11.93 -11.42 6.26
CA VAL A 61 -10.81 -12.30 6.63
C VAL A 61 -10.63 -13.46 5.65
N ASP A 62 -11.74 -14.01 5.13
CA ASP A 62 -11.73 -15.28 4.39
C ASP A 62 -10.84 -15.27 3.13
N SER A 63 -10.67 -14.09 2.53
CA SER A 63 -9.82 -13.91 1.34
C SER A 63 -8.46 -13.25 1.64
N LEU A 64 -8.18 -12.90 2.90
CA LEU A 64 -7.00 -12.10 3.29
C LEU A 64 -5.70 -12.74 2.83
N LYS A 65 -5.52 -14.05 3.01
CA LYS A 65 -4.28 -14.76 2.62
C LYS A 65 -4.02 -14.71 1.13
N SER A 66 -5.04 -14.98 0.32
CA SER A 66 -4.93 -14.98 -1.14
C SER A 66 -4.65 -13.56 -1.66
N ILE A 67 -5.39 -12.57 -1.16
CA ILE A 67 -5.23 -11.16 -1.54
C ILE A 67 -3.85 -10.65 -1.14
N LEU A 68 -3.44 -10.87 0.11
CA LEU A 68 -2.15 -10.40 0.63
C LEU A 68 -0.98 -10.98 -0.16
N SER A 69 -1.01 -12.29 -0.44
CA SER A 69 0.03 -12.96 -1.23
C SER A 69 0.14 -12.37 -2.65
N LYS A 70 -0.99 -12.10 -3.31
CA LYS A 70 -1.04 -11.49 -4.64
C LYS A 70 -0.53 -10.06 -4.63
N LEU A 71 -0.97 -9.24 -3.67
CA LEU A 71 -0.53 -7.84 -3.53
C LEU A 71 0.97 -7.73 -3.27
N VAL A 72 1.50 -8.59 -2.38
CA VAL A 72 2.94 -8.62 -2.08
C VAL A 72 3.74 -9.04 -3.31
N SER A 73 3.33 -10.12 -3.99
CA SER A 73 4.02 -10.60 -5.20
C SER A 73 3.98 -9.55 -6.33
N ALA A 74 2.82 -8.95 -6.59
CA ALA A 74 2.66 -7.91 -7.60
C ALA A 74 3.49 -6.66 -7.27
N GLY A 75 3.50 -6.25 -5.99
CA GLY A 75 4.27 -5.09 -5.52
C GLY A 75 5.78 -5.30 -5.62
N ILE A 76 6.28 -6.48 -5.24
CA ILE A 76 7.71 -6.85 -5.40
C ILE A 76 8.09 -6.83 -6.87
N LYS A 77 7.31 -7.52 -7.72
CA LYS A 77 7.58 -7.57 -9.17
C LYS A 77 7.65 -6.15 -9.75
N LYS A 78 6.67 -5.31 -9.44
CA LYS A 78 6.61 -3.93 -9.94
C LYS A 78 7.74 -3.07 -9.39
N ARG A 79 8.07 -3.23 -8.10
CA ARG A 79 9.21 -2.57 -7.46
C ARG A 79 10.49 -2.85 -8.24
N ASP A 80 10.75 -4.12 -8.53
CA ASP A 80 11.98 -4.58 -9.16
C ASP A 80 12.04 -4.15 -10.64
N GLU A 81 10.94 -4.32 -11.38
CA GLU A 81 10.84 -3.90 -12.79
C GLU A 81 11.06 -2.41 -12.99
N LYS A 82 10.52 -1.58 -12.08
CA LYS A 82 10.61 -0.12 -12.13
C LYS A 82 11.77 0.43 -11.30
N LYS A 83 12.57 -0.44 -10.68
CA LYS A 83 13.75 -0.11 -9.86
C LYS A 83 13.45 0.82 -8.69
N PHE A 84 12.26 0.69 -8.10
CA PHE A 84 11.94 1.35 -6.84
C PHE A 84 12.86 0.80 -5.73
N ASN A 85 13.26 1.66 -4.80
CA ASN A 85 14.11 1.25 -3.69
C ASN A 85 13.34 0.52 -2.60
N ARG A 86 12.11 0.94 -2.29
CA ARG A 86 11.28 0.31 -1.25
C ARG A 86 9.86 0.10 -1.73
N PHE A 87 9.25 -0.97 -1.24
CA PHE A 87 7.85 -1.26 -1.43
C PHE A 87 7.16 -1.30 -0.06
N ARG A 88 6.04 -0.58 0.06
CA ARG A 88 5.18 -0.61 1.25
C ARG A 88 3.79 -1.02 0.84
N LEU A 89 3.31 -2.10 1.42
CA LEU A 89 1.92 -2.50 1.32
C LEU A 89 1.17 -1.92 2.51
N VAL A 90 0.03 -1.30 2.24
CA VAL A 90 -0.86 -0.69 3.24
C VAL A 90 -2.21 -1.39 3.14
N LEU A 91 -2.66 -1.98 4.24
CA LEU A 91 -4.01 -2.52 4.35
C LEU A 91 -4.88 -1.52 5.11
N LEU A 92 -6.01 -1.16 4.49
CA LEU A 92 -6.99 -0.25 5.06
C LEU A 92 -8.13 -1.09 5.66
N SER A 93 -8.30 -1.00 6.97
CA SER A 93 -9.35 -1.71 7.70
C SER A 93 -10.14 -0.73 8.56
N ALA A 94 -11.36 -1.11 8.96
CA ALA A 94 -12.17 -0.35 9.93
C ALA A 94 -11.66 -0.47 11.39
N GLY A 95 -10.45 -1.03 11.61
CA GLY A 95 -9.85 -1.17 12.93
C GLY A 95 -10.06 -2.54 13.58
N ASP A 96 -10.30 -3.59 12.78
CA ASP A 96 -10.44 -4.95 13.27
C ASP A 96 -9.06 -5.52 13.65
N ILE A 97 -8.88 -5.80 14.95
CA ILE A 97 -7.63 -6.32 15.53
C ILE A 97 -7.32 -7.73 14.98
N ASP A 98 -8.34 -8.54 14.69
CA ASP A 98 -8.15 -9.91 14.22
C ASP A 98 -7.62 -9.92 12.78
N ILE A 99 -8.06 -8.99 11.93
CA ILE A 99 -7.49 -8.77 10.60
C ILE A 99 -6.02 -8.35 10.72
N ALA A 100 -5.69 -7.51 11.71
CA ALA A 100 -4.33 -7.02 11.91
C ALA A 100 -3.34 -8.12 12.24
N GLN A 101 -3.69 -8.94 13.22
CA GLN A 101 -2.88 -10.06 13.64
C GLN A 101 -2.71 -11.06 12.49
N GLN A 102 -3.80 -11.46 11.84
CA GLN A 102 -3.76 -12.43 10.75
C GLN A 102 -2.94 -11.95 9.56
N ALA A 103 -3.06 -10.68 9.15
CA ALA A 103 -2.26 -10.15 8.06
C ALA A 103 -0.76 -10.18 8.39
N SER A 104 -0.39 -9.87 9.63
CA SER A 104 1.01 -9.92 10.10
C SER A 104 1.56 -11.36 10.08
N GLU A 105 0.78 -12.33 10.55
CA GLU A 105 1.15 -13.75 10.51
C GLU A 105 1.32 -14.25 9.07
N ILE A 106 0.37 -13.94 8.19
CA ILE A 106 0.44 -14.30 6.78
C ILE A 106 1.67 -13.64 6.14
N PHE A 107 1.87 -12.34 6.32
CA PHE A 107 3.00 -11.60 5.74
C PHE A 107 4.35 -12.18 6.18
N SER A 108 4.48 -12.55 7.44
CA SER A 108 5.69 -13.18 7.98
C SER A 108 5.99 -14.55 7.36
N SER A 109 4.97 -15.23 6.82
CA SER A 109 5.14 -16.50 6.10
C SER A 109 5.52 -16.31 4.62
N LEU A 110 5.42 -15.08 4.08
CA LEU A 110 5.76 -14.79 2.69
C LEU A 110 7.27 -14.55 2.54
N THR A 111 7.83 -14.97 1.40
CA THR A 111 9.21 -14.65 1.04
C THR A 111 9.30 -13.18 0.62
N THR A 112 9.87 -12.34 1.49
CA THR A 112 10.08 -10.92 1.28
C THR A 112 11.52 -10.52 1.65
N ASP A 113 11.97 -9.35 1.19
CA ASP A 113 13.24 -8.77 1.61
C ASP A 113 13.01 -7.58 2.57
N GLU A 114 14.09 -7.08 3.18
CA GLU A 114 14.07 -5.96 4.15
C GLU A 114 13.50 -4.64 3.61
N LYS A 115 13.28 -4.53 2.30
CA LYS A 115 12.76 -3.32 1.64
C LYS A 115 11.26 -3.41 1.38
N VAL A 116 10.63 -4.52 1.75
CA VAL A 116 9.19 -4.74 1.70
C VAL A 116 8.61 -4.64 3.11
N HIS A 117 7.66 -3.73 3.32
CA HIS A 117 6.98 -3.59 4.61
C HIS A 117 5.47 -3.66 4.46
N LEU A 118 4.82 -4.27 5.44
CA LEU A 118 3.37 -4.21 5.64
C LEU A 118 3.04 -3.14 6.67
N HIS A 119 2.03 -2.31 6.36
CA HIS A 119 1.41 -1.37 7.27
C HIS A 119 -0.08 -1.65 7.33
N MET A 120 -0.67 -1.47 8.51
CA MET A 120 -2.10 -1.47 8.68
C MET A 120 -2.55 -0.16 9.29
N ILE A 121 -3.57 0.45 8.70
CA ILE A 121 -4.08 1.76 9.11
C ILE A 121 -5.61 1.77 9.03
N ASN A 122 -6.22 2.73 9.69
CA ASN A 122 -7.65 2.98 9.53
C ASN A 122 -7.91 3.53 8.11
N LYS A 123 -9.03 3.14 7.49
CA LYS A 123 -9.51 3.74 6.23
C LYS A 123 -9.57 5.27 6.29
N ASP A 124 -9.95 5.84 7.43
CA ASP A 124 -10.06 7.29 7.64
C ASP A 124 -8.70 8.01 7.66
N ASP A 125 -7.60 7.28 7.93
CA ASP A 125 -6.24 7.83 7.91
C ASP A 125 -5.62 7.84 6.50
N PHE A 126 -6.31 7.27 5.52
CA PHE A 126 -5.80 7.18 4.15
C PHE A 126 -6.07 8.49 3.38
N PRO A 127 -5.03 9.14 2.81
CA PRO A 127 -5.16 10.49 2.23
C PRO A 127 -5.89 10.56 0.89
N LEU A 128 -6.29 9.43 0.29
CA LEU A 128 -7.01 9.40 -0.98
C LEU A 128 -8.46 8.95 -0.77
N ASN A 129 -9.40 9.63 -1.42
CA ASN A 129 -10.81 9.25 -1.38
C ASN A 129 -10.99 7.84 -1.95
N LEU A 130 -11.52 6.95 -1.12
CA LEU A 130 -11.75 5.55 -1.47
C LEU A 130 -12.91 5.35 -2.46
N ASP A 131 -13.77 6.36 -2.61
CA ASP A 131 -15.09 6.20 -3.24
C ASP A 131 -15.13 6.35 -4.76
N HIS A 132 -14.12 6.89 -5.45
CA HIS A 132 -14.29 7.23 -6.88
C HIS A 132 -13.04 6.89 -7.71
N PRO A 133 -12.98 5.71 -8.36
CA PRO A 133 -12.18 5.57 -9.56
C PRO A 133 -12.76 6.52 -10.61
N LYS A 134 -12.01 7.57 -10.95
CA LYS A 134 -12.31 8.36 -12.17
C LYS A 134 -11.88 7.59 -13.40
#